data_AF-A0A9E2GBR3-F1
#
_entry.id   AF-A0A9E2GBR3-F1
#
_cell.length_a   1.000
_cell.length_b   1.000
_cell.length_c   1.000
_cell.angle_alpha   90.00
_cell.angle_beta   90.00
_cell.angle_gamma   90.00
#
_symmetry.space_group_name_H-M   'P 1'
#
loop_
_entity.id
_entity.type
_entity.pdbx_description
1 polymer ?
#
loop_
_entity_poly.entity_id
_entity_poly.type
_entity_poly.pdbx_seq_one_letter_code
_entity_poly.pdbx_strand_id
1 'polypeptide(L)'
;CVTSCPGLAIIVVQMKGNEAQFKIPYEFLPYPEKGQVWHGINRSGDVICDAKIDQILINKKQDHTALVMVSVPVIHMHDFVTIRVKNES
;
A
#
# COMPACT_ATOMS: atom_id res chain seq x y z
N CYS A 1 -7.84 26.52 -8.46
CA CYS A 1 -6.60 25.73 -8.64
C CYS A 1 -6.58 24.60 -7.62
N VAL A 2 -7.14 23.44 -7.97
CA VAL A 2 -6.91 22.21 -7.21
C VAL A 2 -5.62 21.66 -7.77
N THR A 3 -4.54 21.90 -7.04
CA THR A 3 -3.23 21.34 -7.28
C THR A 3 -3.38 19.83 -7.45
N SER A 4 -3.21 19.38 -8.69
CA SER A 4 -2.97 17.99 -9.00
C SER A 4 -1.73 17.58 -8.22
N CYS A 5 -1.91 16.91 -7.08
CA CYS A 5 -0.82 16.36 -6.28
C CYS A 5 -0.15 15.25 -7.11
N PRO A 6 1.10 15.44 -7.57
CA PRO A 6 1.66 14.69 -8.68
C PRO A 6 2.37 13.39 -8.26
N GLY A 7 1.94 12.67 -7.22
CA GLY A 7 2.74 11.55 -6.73
C GLY A 7 1.98 10.50 -5.95
N LEU A 8 1.91 9.30 -6.55
CA LEU A 8 1.36 8.06 -6.02
C LEU A 8 -0.17 8.00 -6.00
N ALA A 9 -0.74 7.49 -7.10
CA ALA A 9 -2.14 7.11 -7.21
C ALA A 9 -2.44 5.92 -6.27
N ILE A 10 -2.57 6.20 -4.99
CA ILE A 10 -3.14 5.26 -4.03
C ILE A 10 -4.64 5.27 -4.29
N ILE A 11 -5.16 4.18 -4.84
CA ILE A 11 -6.59 4.06 -5.12
C ILE A 11 -7.21 3.33 -3.93
N VAL A 12 -8.14 3.97 -3.22
CA VAL A 12 -9.04 3.28 -2.30
C VAL A 12 -9.95 2.40 -3.15
N VAL A 13 -9.85 1.09 -2.98
CA VAL A 13 -10.62 0.12 -3.77
C VAL A 13 -11.97 -0.13 -3.11
N GLN A 14 -11.96 -0.36 -1.79
CA GLN A 14 -13.16 -0.75 -1.05
C GLN A 14 -12.98 -0.51 0.45
N MET A 15 -14.06 -0.17 1.15
CA MET A 15 -14.15 -0.26 2.61
C MET A 15 -15.02 -1.46 2.98
N LYS A 16 -14.55 -2.29 3.91
CA LYS A 16 -15.32 -3.39 4.48
C LYS A 16 -15.25 -3.31 6.01
N GLY A 17 -16.35 -2.90 6.63
CA GLY A 17 -16.40 -2.73 8.08
C GLY A 17 -15.32 -1.76 8.57
N ASN A 18 -14.35 -2.26 9.34
CA ASN A 18 -13.27 -1.46 9.91
C ASN A 18 -11.96 -1.52 9.11
N GLU A 19 -11.95 -2.15 7.93
CA GLU A 19 -10.78 -2.23 7.06
C GLU A 19 -11.00 -1.45 5.75
N ALA A 20 -9.96 -0.73 5.35
CA ALA A 20 -9.86 -0.04 4.08
C ALA A 20 -8.85 -0.77 3.19
N GLN A 21 -9.30 -1.15 1.99
CA GLN A 21 -8.46 -1.77 0.99
C GLN A 21 -7.92 -0.72 0.03
N PHE A 22 -6.60 -0.71 -0.12
CA PHE A 22 -5.85 0.19 -0.99
C PHE A 22 -5.16 -0.60 -2.09
N LYS A 23 -5.07 -0.01 -3.27
CA LYS A 23 -4.22 -0.48 -4.36
C LYS A 23 -3.11 0.54 -4.59
N ILE A 24 -1.88 0.11 -4.34
CA ILE A 24 -0.68 0.95 -4.42
C ILE A 24 0.28 0.42 -5.49
N PRO A 25 0.92 1.30 -6.27
CA PRO A 25 2.08 0.91 -7.07
C PRO A 25 3.27 0.65 -6.15
N TYR A 26 4.01 -0.43 -6.43
CA TYR A 26 5.18 -0.85 -5.67
C TYR A 26 6.28 -1.27 -6.65
N GLU A 27 7.40 -0.54 -6.60
CA GLU A 27 8.50 -0.65 -7.59
C GLU A 27 9.78 -1.22 -6.98
N PHE A 28 9.77 -1.53 -5.68
CA PHE A 28 10.94 -2.00 -4.95
C PHE A 28 11.01 -3.53 -4.91
N LEU A 29 12.21 -4.07 -4.68
CA LEU A 29 12.42 -5.48 -4.39
C LEU A 29 12.86 -5.65 -2.92
N PRO A 30 12.49 -6.75 -2.24
CA PRO A 30 11.66 -7.86 -2.74
C PRO A 30 10.20 -7.45 -2.95
N TYR A 31 9.51 -8.14 -3.86
CA TYR A 31 8.06 -8.01 -3.97
C TYR A 31 7.39 -8.67 -2.75
N PRO A 32 6.32 -8.08 -2.20
CA PRO A 32 5.54 -8.73 -1.15
C PRO A 32 4.84 -9.98 -1.69
N GLU A 33 4.49 -10.89 -0.78
CA GLU A 33 3.69 -12.07 -1.08
C GLU A 33 2.29 -11.96 -0.48
N LYS A 34 1.30 -12.58 -1.14
CA LYS A 34 -0.07 -12.62 -0.66
C LYS A 34 -0.11 -13.31 0.70
N GLY A 35 -0.77 -12.67 1.66
CA GLY A 35 -0.89 -13.16 3.04
C GLY A 35 0.20 -12.64 3.98
N GLN A 36 1.25 -11.98 3.48
CA GLN A 36 2.22 -11.30 4.33
C GLN A 36 1.61 -10.08 5.03
N VAL A 37 2.22 -9.68 6.13
CA VAL A 37 1.89 -8.46 6.87
C VAL A 37 3.11 -7.58 6.93
N TRP A 38 3.02 -6.40 6.33
CA TRP A 38 4.08 -5.41 6.25
C TRP A 38 3.69 -4.17 7.05
N HIS A 39 4.60 -3.21 7.18
CA HIS A 39 4.27 -1.95 7.86
C HIS A 39 3.62 -0.96 6.91
N GLY A 40 2.43 -0.48 7.25
CA GLY A 40 1.84 0.69 6.60
C GLY A 40 2.45 1.96 7.16
N ILE A 41 2.93 2.85 6.27
CA ILE A 41 3.60 4.09 6.65
C ILE A 41 2.83 5.32 6.18
N ASN A 42 3.00 6.43 6.91
CA ASN A 42 2.44 7.73 6.56
C ASN A 42 3.41 8.58 5.70
N ARG A 43 3.00 9.83 5.40
CA ARG A 43 3.82 10.79 4.64
C ARG A 43 5.13 11.18 5.32
N SER A 44 5.21 11.07 6.64
CA SER A 44 6.43 11.32 7.42
C SER A 44 7.39 10.13 7.42
N GLY A 45 6.94 8.96 6.93
CA GLY A 45 7.70 7.71 6.98
C GLY A 45 7.52 6.91 8.28
N ASP A 46 6.62 7.34 9.16
CA ASP A 46 6.32 6.65 10.42
C ASP A 46 5.42 5.43 10.17
N VAL A 47 5.67 4.36 10.92
CA VAL A 47 4.80 3.17 10.93
C VAL A 47 3.52 3.51 11.68
N ILE A 48 2.38 3.43 10.99
CA ILE A 48 1.07 3.74 11.57
C ILE A 48 0.21 2.50 11.78
N CYS A 49 0.45 1.42 11.04
CA CYS A 49 -0.31 0.17 11.18
C CYS A 49 0.41 -1.04 10.57
N ASP A 50 -0.13 -2.23 10.83
CA ASP A 50 0.17 -3.44 10.08
C ASP A 50 -0.75 -3.48 8.84
N ALA A 51 -0.14 -3.59 7.66
CA ALA A 51 -0.80 -3.67 6.36
C ALA A 51 -0.74 -5.10 5.81
N LYS A 52 -1.91 -5.72 5.66
CA LYS A 52 -2.02 -7.08 5.13
C LYS A 52 -2.00 -7.07 3.62
N ILE A 53 -1.17 -7.90 3.00
CA ILE A 53 -1.08 -8.02 1.54
C ILE A 53 -2.15 -8.98 1.04
N ASP A 54 -3.15 -8.45 0.33
CA ASP A 54 -4.26 -9.24 -0.18
C ASP A 54 -3.98 -9.85 -1.56
N GLN A 55 -3.27 -9.09 -2.41
CA GLN A 55 -2.97 -9.49 -3.78
C GLN A 55 -1.82 -8.68 -4.35
N ILE A 56 -1.04 -9.29 -5.25
CA ILE A 56 -0.01 -8.64 -6.04
C ILE A 56 -0.31 -8.89 -7.52
N LEU A 57 -0.28 -7.82 -8.31
CA LEU A 57 -0.47 -7.84 -9.75
C LEU A 57 0.82 -7.32 -10.40
N ILE A 58 1.63 -8.23 -10.93
CA ILE A 58 2.86 -7.89 -11.65
C ILE A 58 2.54 -7.87 -13.13
N ASN A 59 2.59 -6.68 -13.75
CA ASN A 59 2.32 -6.56 -15.18
C ASN A 59 3.62 -6.69 -15.95
N LYS A 60 3.87 -7.84 -16.62
CA LYS A 60 5.12 -8.11 -17.37
C LYS A 60 5.42 -7.11 -18.50
N LYS A 61 4.45 -6.28 -18.88
CA LYS A 61 4.54 -5.28 -19.95
C LYS A 61 4.80 -3.85 -19.46
N GLN A 62 4.68 -3.57 -18.17
CA GLN A 62 4.93 -2.25 -17.60
C GLN A 62 6.19 -2.35 -16.74
N ASP A 63 7.18 -1.52 -17.04
CA ASP A 63 8.51 -1.51 -16.44
C ASP A 63 8.45 -1.56 -14.90
N HIS A 64 8.80 -2.71 -14.33
CA HIS A 64 9.13 -2.94 -12.90
C HIS A 64 8.10 -2.56 -11.81
N THR A 65 6.95 -1.98 -12.15
CA THR A 65 5.89 -1.62 -11.19
C THR A 65 4.93 -2.79 -10.95
N ALA A 66 4.89 -3.30 -9.73
CA ALA A 66 3.82 -4.17 -9.26
C ALA A 66 2.67 -3.33 -8.69
N LEU A 67 1.43 -3.79 -8.85
CA LEU A 67 0.27 -3.24 -8.14
C LEU A 67 -0.04 -4.14 -6.95
N VAL A 68 0.12 -3.62 -5.75
CA VAL A 68 -0.11 -4.35 -4.50
C VAL A 68 -1.43 -3.87 -3.91
N MET A 69 -2.31 -4.82 -3.59
CA MET A 69 -3.52 -4.56 -2.83
C MET A 69 -3.29 -4.91 -1.37
N VAL A 70 -3.60 -3.96 -0.50
CA VAL A 70 -3.39 -4.08 0.93
C VAL A 70 -4.62 -3.66 1.72
N SER A 71 -4.85 -4.33 2.85
CA SER A 71 -5.89 -3.95 3.81
C SER A 71 -5.25 -3.35 5.06
N VAL A 72 -5.74 -2.19 5.47
CA VAL A 72 -5.32 -1.45 6.67
C VAL A 72 -6.54 -1.01 7.48
N PRO A 73 -6.40 -0.71 8.78
CA PRO A 73 -7.51 -0.17 9.57
C PRO A 73 -8.02 1.15 9.01
N VAL A 74 -9.35 1.31 8.94
CA VAL A 74 -10.01 2.51 8.39
C VAL A 74 -9.59 3.80 9.08
N ILE A 75 -9.18 3.74 10.36
CA ILE A 75 -8.71 4.89 11.13
C ILE A 75 -7.47 5.54 10.51
N HIS A 76 -6.67 4.76 9.76
CA HIS A 76 -5.45 5.22 9.11
C HIS A 76 -5.65 5.56 7.63
N MET A 77 -6.90 5.53 7.14
CA MET A 77 -7.19 5.70 5.71
C MET A 77 -6.62 6.99 5.13
N HIS A 78 -6.68 8.09 5.88
CA HIS A 78 -6.24 9.41 5.40
C HIS A 78 -4.72 9.59 5.49
N ASP A 79 -4.07 8.88 6.41
CA ASP A 79 -2.64 9.03 6.70
C ASP A 79 -1.79 8.00 5.96
N PHE A 80 -2.37 6.84 5.61
CA PHE A 80 -1.68 5.76 4.91
C PHE A 80 -1.22 6.18 3.51
N VAL A 81 0.06 5.90 3.20
CA VAL A 81 0.67 6.22 1.92
C VAL A 81 1.18 4.97 1.19
N THR A 82 1.95 4.13 1.86
CA THR A 82 2.55 2.95 1.24
C THR A 82 2.94 1.92 2.29
N ILE A 83 3.54 0.82 1.84
CA ILE A 83 4.04 -0.26 2.69
C ILE A 83 5.58 -0.27 2.74
N ARG A 84 6.12 -0.75 3.85
CA ARG A 84 7.55 -1.04 4.05
C ARG A 84 7.72 -2.46 4.56
N VAL A 85 8.77 -3.14 4.11
CA VAL A 85 9.15 -4.46 4.62
C VAL A 85 9.24 -4.39 6.14
N LYS A 86 8.53 -5.30 6.81
CA LYS A 86 8.68 -5.59 8.23
C LYS A 86 9.95 -6.43 8.32
N ASN A 87 11.12 -5.78 8.37
CA ASN A 87 12.39 -6.49 8.53
C ASN A 87 12.29 -7.31 9.82
N GLU A 88 12.20 -8.63 9.67
CA GLU A 88 12.44 -9.55 10.78
C GLU A 88 13.89 -9.36 11.20
N SER A 89 14.08 -9.04 12.48
CA SER A 89 15.40 -8.98 13.12
C SER A 89 15.98 -10.37 13.27
#